data_AF-A0A444R0T9-F1
#
_entry.id   AF-A0A444R0T9-F1
#
_cell.length_a   1.000
_cell.length_b   1.000
_cell.length_c   1.000
_cell.angle_alpha   90.00
_cell.angle_beta   90.00
_cell.angle_gamma   90.00
#
_symmetry.space_group_name_H-M   'P 1'
#
loop_
_entity.id
_entity.type
_entity.pdbx_description
1 polymer ?
#
loop_
_entity_poly.entity_id
_entity_poly.type
_entity_poly.pdbx_seq_one_letter_code
_entity_poly.pdbx_strand_id
1 'polypeptide(L)' 'PPRPEAYMQALMLLQESIGKERRPLSWVVGDQGVYRANMQSERERKRGERIAVTNLRTPDEI' A
#
# COMPACT_ATOMS: atom_id res chain seq x y z
N PRO A 1 -10.15 -8.71 15.00
CA PRO A 1 -10.14 -7.49 14.14
C PRO A 1 -8.69 -7.11 13.81
N PRO A 2 -8.40 -6.40 12.70
CA PRO A 2 -7.05 -5.88 12.45
C PRO A 2 -6.64 -4.94 13.59
N ARG A 3 -5.33 -4.90 13.90
CA ARG A 3 -4.81 -3.92 14.86
C ARG A 3 -5.00 -2.50 14.32
N PRO A 4 -5.17 -1.47 15.16
CA PRO A 4 -5.38 -0.09 14.71
C PRO A 4 -4.29 0.40 13.74
N GLU A 5 -3.03 0.03 13.96
CA GLU A 5 -1.91 0.43 13.11
C GLU A 5 -2.01 -0.18 11.70
N ALA A 6 -2.51 -1.41 11.61
CA ALA A 6 -2.74 -2.08 10.33
C ALA A 6 -3.86 -1.38 9.54
N TYR A 7 -4.88 -0.87 10.22
CA TYR A 7 -5.95 -0.08 9.59
C TYR A 7 -5.41 1.26 9.06
N MET A 8 -4.63 1.98 9.86
CA MET A 8 -3.99 3.23 9.43
C MET A 8 -3.05 3.01 8.24
N GLN A 9 -2.27 1.93 8.26
CA GLN A 9 -1.41 1.57 7.13
C GLN A 9 -2.22 1.32 5.85
N ALA A 10 -3.39 0.68 5.94
CA ALA A 10 -4.26 0.48 4.78
C ALA A 10 -4.77 1.81 4.21
N LEU A 11 -5.13 2.78 5.06
CA LEU A 11 -5.56 4.12 4.62
C LEU A 11 -4.44 4.88 3.91
N MET A 12 -3.21 4.81 4.42
CA MET A 12 -2.05 5.43 3.78
C MET A 12 -1.77 4.84 2.39
N LEU A 13 -1.82 3.51 2.26
CA LEU A 13 -1.66 2.83 0.98
C LEU A 13 -2.76 3.21 -0.03
N LEU A 14 -4.00 3.38 0.46
CA LEU A 14 -5.10 3.85 -0.37
C LEU A 14 -4.86 5.29 -0.86
N GLN A 15 -4.41 6.19 0.03
CA GLN A 15 -4.06 7.56 -0.34
C GLN A 15 -2.96 7.58 -1.41
N GLU A 16 -1.91 6.78 -1.26
CA GLU A 16 -0.84 6.64 -2.26
C GLU A 16 -1.35 6.11 -3.60
N SER A 17 -2.23 5.12 -3.58
CA SER A 17 -2.84 4.56 -4.78
C SER A 17 -3.63 5.61 -5.54
N ILE A 18 -4.41 6.43 -4.83
CA ILE A 18 -5.20 7.53 -5.43
C ILE A 18 -4.26 8.61 -5.98
N GLY A 19 -3.20 8.96 -5.26
CA GLY A 19 -2.23 9.96 -5.72
C GLY A 19 -1.48 9.57 -7.01
N LYS A 20 -1.32 8.26 -7.26
CA LYS A 20 -0.73 7.72 -8.49
C LYS A 20 -1.74 7.53 -9.61
N GLU A 21 -3.03 7.66 -9.31
CA GLU A 21 -4.12 7.58 -10.29
C GLU A 21 -4.21 8.90 -11.07
N ARG A 22 -4.10 8.84 -12.41
CA ARG A 22 -4.30 10.03 -13.24
C ARG A 22 -5.75 10.09 -13.70
N ARG A 23 -6.45 11.15 -13.29
CA ARG A 23 -7.83 11.43 -13.72
C ARG A 23 -7.86 12.67 -14.63
N PRO A 24 -8.71 12.67 -15.67
CA PRO A 24 -8.93 13.88 -16.45
C PRO A 24 -9.62 14.93 -15.57
N LEU A 25 -9.22 16.20 -15.73
CA LEU A 25 -9.78 17.34 -15.00
C LEU A 25 -11.22 17.69 -15.46
N SER A 26 -11.69 17.07 -16.55
CA SER A 26 -12.97 17.33 -17.20
C SER A 26 -13.55 16.02 -17.73
N TRP A 27 -14.85 15.78 -17.49
CA TRP A 27 -15.60 14.67 -18.11
C TRP A 27 -15.89 14.91 -19.61
N VAL A 28 -15.69 16.15 -20.09
CA VAL A 28 -16.10 16.61 -21.42
C VAL A 28 -14.97 16.58 -22.44
N VAL A 29 -13.69 16.54 -22.01
CA VAL A 29 -12.53 16.58 -22.91
C VAL A 29 -11.44 15.62 -22.42
N GLY A 30 -11.25 14.49 -23.14
CA GLY A 30 -10.11 13.59 -22.96
C GLY A 30 -10.47 12.10 -22.90
N ASP A 31 -9.46 11.25 -23.12
CA ASP A 31 -9.57 9.78 -23.09
C ASP A 31 -10.09 9.32 -21.72
N GLN A 32 -11.18 8.55 -21.70
CA GLN A 32 -11.96 8.21 -20.49
C GLN A 32 -11.28 7.15 -19.59
N GLY A 33 -9.96 7.00 -19.71
CA GLY A 33 -9.19 6.02 -18.96
C GLY A 33 -8.74 6.54 -17.60
N VAL A 34 -9.24 5.94 -16.53
CA VAL A 34 -8.62 6.06 -15.21
C VAL A 34 -7.34 5.20 -15.22
N TYR A 35 -6.17 5.83 -15.30
CA TYR A 35 -4.91 5.10 -15.20
C TYR A 35 -4.65 4.74 -13.73
N ARG A 36 -4.65 3.45 -13.41
CA ARG A 36 -4.22 2.93 -12.11
C ARG A 36 -2.78 2.48 -12.20
N ALA A 37 -1.94 2.97 -11.29
CA ALA A 37 -0.57 2.48 -11.18
C ALA A 37 -0.58 1.02 -10.68
N ASN A 38 0.20 0.16 -11.34
CA ASN A 38 0.46 -1.20 -10.87
C ASN A 38 1.32 -1.13 -9.61
N MET A 39 0.69 -1.23 -8.43
CA MET A 39 1.39 -1.27 -7.15
C MET A 39 1.78 -2.72 -6.80
N GLN A 40 3.03 -2.92 -6.41
CA GLN A 40 3.49 -4.20 -5.91
C GLN A 40 2.82 -4.51 -4.55
N SER A 41 2.53 -5.78 -4.29
CA SER A 41 1.98 -6.20 -3.00
C SER A 41 2.98 -5.94 -1.87
N GLU A 42 2.50 -5.32 -0.79
CA GLU A 42 3.28 -5.14 0.45
C GLU A 42 3.80 -6.46 1.03
N ARG A 43 3.10 -7.58 0.77
CA ARG A 43 3.55 -8.91 1.16
C ARG A 43 4.85 -9.28 0.47
N GLU A 44 4.92 -9.05 -0.84
CA GLU A 44 6.07 -9.39 -1.66
C GLU A 44 7.24 -8.46 -1.35
N ARG A 45 6.96 -7.15 -1.23
CA ARG A 45 7.96 -6.13 -0.86
C ARG A 45 8.67 -6.48 0.45
N LYS A 46 7.91 -6.91 1.47
CA LYS A 46 8.44 -7.26 2.80
C LYS A 46 8.95 -8.70 2.90
N ARG A 47 8.84 -9.52 1.84
CA ARG A 47 9.22 -10.93 1.89
C ARG A 47 10.71 -11.12 2.14
N GLY A 48 11.55 -10.34 1.45
CA GLY A 48 13.01 -10.41 1.60
C GLY A 48 13.46 -10.07 3.02
N GLU A 49 12.95 -8.97 3.57
CA GLU A 49 13.23 -8.55 4.96
C GLU A 49 12.86 -9.64 5.95
N ARG A 50 11.66 -10.23 5.83
CA ARG A 50 11.19 -11.31 6.72
C ARG A 50 12.05 -12.56 6.67
N ILE A 51 12.56 -12.92 5.48
CA ILE A 51 13.44 -14.08 5.32
C ILE A 51 14.82 -13.83 5.94
N ALA A 52 15.30 -12.58 5.90
CA ALA A 52 16.59 -12.20 6.45
C ALA A 52 16.61 -12.08 7.99
N VAL A 53 15.45 -12.14 8.66
CA VAL A 53 15.37 -12.08 10.13
C VAL A 53 16.00 -13.34 10.74
N THR A 54 17.11 -13.16 11.43
CA THR A 54 17.82 -14.23 12.17
C THR A 54 17.51 -14.23 13.66
N ASN A 55 17.24 -13.05 14.23
CA ASN A 55 16.93 -12.86 15.64
C ASN A 55 15.47 -12.42 15.79
N LEU A 56 14.67 -13.19 16.53
CA LEU A 56 13.27 -12.87 16.82
C LEU A 56 13.17 -12.09 18.14
N ARG A 57 12.27 -11.11 18.21
CA ARG A 57 11.94 -10.44 19.48
C ARG A 57 11.40 -11.44 20.48
N THR A 58 11.75 -11.24 21.75
CA THR A 58 11.16 -11.98 22.86
C THR A 58 9.69 -11.60 23.03
N PRO A 59 8.83 -12.53 23.49
CA PRO A 59 7.39 -12.27 23.63
C PRO A 59 7.04 -11.10 24.57
N ASP A 60 7.97 -10.71 25.44
CA ASP A 60 7.82 -9.64 26.42
C ASP A 60 8.00 -8.23 25.81
N GLU A 61 8.57 -8.12 24.60
CA GLU A 61 8.72 -6.86 23.86
C GLU A 61 7.65 -6.73 22.77
N ILE A 62 6.56 -5.98 23.05
CA ILE A 62 5.51 -5.61 22.09
C ILE A 62 5.64 -4.14 21.69
#